data_AF-A0A962Y5X6-F1
#
_entry.id   AF-A0A962Y5X6-F1
#
_cell.length_a   1.000
_cell.length_b   1.000
_cell.length_c   1.000
_cell.angle_alpha   90.00
_cell.angle_beta   90.00
_cell.angle_gamma   90.00
#
_symmetry.space_group_name_H-M   'P 1'
#
loop_
_entity.id
_entity.type
_entity.pdbx_description
1 polymer ?
#
loop_
_entity_poly.entity_id
_entity_poly.type
_entity_poly.pdbx_seq_one_letter_code
_entity_poly.pdbx_strand_id
1 'polypeptide(L)'
;GGLGLSVQSLHTLTLEGPEGPVAILDVEGFPIMRQWFLVYPRGKELSLVAEAFLEFALELEPRLRERMETVWPRICKYMKSVKKSRSPVRRKTAR
;
A
#
# COMPACT_ATOMS: atom_id res chain seq x y z
N GLY A 1 4.21 -12.45 -25.84
CA GLY A 1 3.46 -11.23 -25.52
C GLY A 1 4.41 -10.06 -25.59
N GLY A 2 4.24 -9.15 -26.54
CA GLY A 2 5.16 -8.03 -26.78
C GLY A 2 4.39 -6.77 -27.14
N LEU A 3 3.24 -6.57 -26.50
CA LEU A 3 2.27 -5.54 -26.85
C LEU A 3 2.63 -4.14 -26.32
N GLY A 4 3.72 -4.03 -25.54
CA GLY A 4 4.27 -2.76 -25.08
C GLY A 4 4.43 -2.68 -23.56
N LEU A 5 4.36 -1.45 -23.05
CA LEU A 5 4.53 -1.10 -21.64
C LEU A 5 3.19 -0.71 -21.02
N SER A 6 3.10 -0.81 -19.69
CA SER A 6 1.96 -0.31 -18.94
C SER A 6 2.41 0.32 -17.63
N VAL A 7 1.56 1.18 -17.07
CA VAL A 7 1.70 1.72 -15.72
C VAL A 7 0.75 0.97 -14.81
N GLN A 8 1.27 0.35 -13.76
CA GLN A 8 0.49 -0.44 -12.81
C GLN A 8 0.84 -0.08 -11.36
N SER A 9 -0.06 -0.42 -10.45
CA SER A 9 0.27 -0.44 -9.02
C SER A 9 1.27 -1.55 -8.76
N LEU A 10 2.32 -1.28 -7.97
CA LEU A 10 3.31 -2.30 -7.61
C LEU A 10 2.67 -3.55 -6.95
N HIS A 11 1.53 -3.38 -6.29
CA HIS A 11 0.82 -4.47 -5.63
C HIS A 11 0.37 -5.56 -6.60
N THR A 12 0.19 -5.26 -7.90
CA THR A 12 -0.21 -6.27 -8.90
C THR A 12 0.89 -7.28 -9.18
N LEU A 13 2.15 -6.93 -8.91
CA LEU A 13 3.33 -7.76 -9.19
C LEU A 13 3.76 -8.63 -7.99
N THR A 14 3.02 -8.57 -6.88
CA THR A 14 3.44 -9.20 -5.61
C THR A 14 3.55 -10.72 -5.70
N LEU A 15 2.76 -11.36 -6.55
CA LEU A 15 2.77 -12.82 -6.71
C LEU A 15 3.94 -13.31 -7.56
N GLU A 16 4.31 -12.55 -8.60
CA GLU A 16 5.40 -12.87 -9.52
C GLU A 16 6.77 -12.53 -8.92
N GLY A 17 6.82 -11.46 -8.10
CA GLY A 17 8.05 -11.00 -7.46
C GLY A 17 9.08 -10.43 -8.45
N PRO A 18 10.30 -10.11 -7.98
CA PRO A 18 11.35 -9.48 -8.78
C PRO A 18 11.83 -10.23 -10.00
N GLU A 19 11.73 -11.55 -9.92
CA GLU A 19 12.15 -12.46 -10.99
C GLU A 19 10.96 -12.86 -11.87
N GLY A 20 9.84 -12.13 -11.77
CA GLY A 20 8.66 -12.31 -12.59
C GLY A 20 8.91 -12.03 -14.08
N PRO A 21 7.93 -12.35 -14.94
CA PRO A 21 8.06 -12.20 -16.40
C PRO A 21 8.08 -10.74 -16.88
N VAL A 22 7.85 -9.77 -16.00
CA VAL A 22 7.82 -8.34 -16.32
C VAL A 22 8.93 -7.57 -15.59
N ALA A 23 9.60 -6.67 -16.30
CA ALA A 23 10.62 -5.81 -15.74
C ALA A 23 10.04 -4.48 -15.24
N ILE A 24 10.57 -3.98 -14.11
CA ILE A 24 10.28 -2.64 -13.61
C ILE A 24 11.30 -1.66 -14.21
N LEU A 25 10.83 -0.62 -14.89
CA LEU A 25 11.66 0.39 -15.52
C LEU A 25 11.95 1.56 -14.56
N ASP A 26 13.19 2.08 -14.61
CA ASP A 26 13.59 3.29 -13.88
C ASP A 26 13.27 4.52 -14.75
N VAL A 27 12.17 5.19 -14.44
CA VAL A 27 11.60 6.28 -15.26
C VAL A 27 11.46 7.53 -14.40
N GLU A 28 11.86 8.68 -14.96
CA GLU A 28 11.70 9.96 -14.30
C GLU A 28 10.23 10.23 -13.93
N GLY A 29 10.00 10.77 -12.73
CA GLY A 29 8.64 11.00 -12.20
C GLY A 29 7.97 9.77 -11.58
N PHE A 30 8.60 8.60 -11.61
CA PHE A 30 8.14 7.38 -10.92
C PHE A 30 8.98 7.07 -9.67
N PRO A 31 8.42 6.35 -8.69
CA PRO A 31 7.02 5.92 -8.59
C PRO A 31 6.11 7.09 -8.25
N ILE A 32 4.93 7.12 -8.86
CA ILE A 32 3.91 8.09 -8.47
C ILE A 32 3.24 7.56 -7.18
N MET A 33 3.39 8.30 -6.08
CA MET A 33 3.00 7.87 -4.74
C MET A 33 1.49 7.97 -4.51
N ARG A 34 0.89 6.87 -4.03
CA ARG A 34 -0.54 6.78 -3.68
C ARG A 34 -0.71 6.16 -2.30
N GLN A 35 -1.88 6.41 -1.71
CA GLN A 35 -2.27 5.88 -0.40
C GLN A 35 -3.59 5.15 -0.52
N TRP A 36 -3.69 4.02 0.19
CA TRP A 36 -4.94 3.29 0.37
C TRP A 36 -5.55 3.72 1.70
N PHE A 37 -6.89 3.79 1.73
CA PHE A 37 -7.64 4.22 2.91
C PHE A 37 -8.69 3.17 3.25
N LEU A 38 -8.78 2.84 4.55
CA LEU A 38 -9.94 2.15 5.09
C LEU A 38 -11.00 3.21 5.41
N VAL A 39 -12.19 3.06 4.86
CA VAL A 39 -13.28 4.04 4.96
C VAL A 39 -14.59 3.36 5.37
N TYR A 40 -15.37 4.02 6.21
CA TYR A 40 -16.70 3.58 6.62
C TYR A 40 -17.62 4.78 6.87
N PRO A 41 -18.97 4.62 6.78
CA PRO A 41 -19.90 5.73 6.95
C PRO A 41 -19.85 6.32 8.37
N ARG A 42 -19.70 7.64 8.49
CA ARG A 42 -19.55 8.32 9.78
C ARG A 42 -20.74 8.18 10.74
N GLY A 43 -21.95 7.99 10.21
CA GLY A 43 -23.19 7.92 11.01
C GLY A 43 -23.72 6.50 11.20
N LYS A 44 -22.88 5.48 10.95
CA LYS A 44 -23.26 4.08 11.12
C LYS A 44 -22.29 3.44 12.10
N GLU A 45 -22.82 2.74 13.08
CA GLU A 45 -22.04 1.83 13.89
C GLU A 45 -21.53 0.69 13.01
N LEU A 46 -20.28 0.30 13.23
CA LEU A 46 -19.71 -0.86 12.59
C LEU A 46 -20.35 -2.10 13.20
N SER A 47 -20.60 -3.12 12.39
CA SER A 47 -20.97 -4.42 12.93
C SER A 47 -19.76 -5.02 13.67
N LEU A 48 -20.02 -5.95 14.60
CA LEU A 48 -18.94 -6.66 15.31
C LEU A 48 -17.89 -7.25 14.35
N VAL A 49 -18.33 -7.80 13.21
CA VAL A 49 -17.45 -8.36 12.19
C VAL A 49 -16.62 -7.26 11.49
N ALA A 50 -17.21 -6.09 11.24
CA ALA A 50 -16.50 -4.98 10.61
C ALA A 50 -15.48 -4.33 11.55
N GLU A 51 -15.79 -4.23 12.85
CA GLU A 51 -14.82 -3.79 13.88
C GLU A 51 -13.64 -4.75 13.96
N ALA A 52 -13.91 -6.06 14.08
CA ALA A 52 -12.88 -7.08 14.11
C ALA A 52 -12.00 -7.05 12.85
N PHE A 53 -12.60 -6.84 11.67
CA PHE A 53 -11.84 -6.69 10.43
C PHE A 53 -10.99 -5.42 10.41
N LEU A 54 -11.51 -4.29 10.90
CA LEU A 54 -10.76 -3.04 10.98
C LEU A 54 -9.53 -3.19 11.88
N GLU A 55 -9.69 -3.81 13.05
CA GLU A 55 -8.58 -4.11 13.96
C GLU A 55 -7.55 -5.03 13.29
N PHE A 56 -8.01 -6.15 12.72
CA PHE A 56 -7.16 -7.08 11.97
C PHE A 56 -6.38 -6.39 10.85
N ALA A 57 -7.04 -5.55 10.05
CA ALA A 57 -6.41 -4.86 8.92
C ALA A 57 -5.35 -3.86 9.38
N LEU A 58 -5.61 -3.15 10.48
CA LEU A 58 -4.64 -2.20 11.07
C LEU A 58 -3.43 -2.90 11.68
N GLU A 59 -3.62 -4.07 12.29
CA GLU A 59 -2.52 -4.89 12.80
C GLU A 59 -1.70 -5.53 11.67
N LEU A 60 -2.35 -5.86 10.55
CA LEU A 60 -1.71 -6.47 9.40
C LEU A 60 -0.95 -5.45 8.53
N GLU A 61 -1.36 -4.17 8.49
CA GLU A 61 -0.76 -3.13 7.62
C GLU A 61 0.77 -3.03 7.75
N PRO A 62 1.36 -2.96 8.95
CA PRO A 62 2.81 -2.84 9.10
C PRO A 62 3.54 -4.04 8.47
N ARG A 63 2.99 -5.25 8.61
CA ARG A 63 3.55 -6.48 8.05
C ARG A 63 3.46 -6.52 6.53
N LEU A 64 2.33 -6.09 5.96
CA LEU A 64 2.19 -5.98 4.50
C LEU A 64 3.18 -4.98 3.92
N ARG A 65 3.33 -3.83 4.59
CA ARG A 65 4.30 -2.79 4.22
C ARG A 65 5.72 -3.33 4.28
N GLU A 66 6.11 -3.98 5.37
CA GLU A 66 7.44 -4.58 5.51
C GLU A 66 7.70 -5.63 4.42
N ARG A 67 6.72 -6.50 4.15
CA ARG A 67 6.82 -7.48 3.06
C ARG A 67 7.07 -6.79 1.71
N MET A 68 6.36 -5.71 1.41
CA MET A 68 6.59 -4.96 0.17
C MET A 68 7.97 -4.32 0.11
N GLU A 69 8.46 -3.78 1.24
CA GLU A 69 9.82 -3.21 1.34
C GLU A 69 10.88 -4.31 1.10
N THR A 70 10.68 -5.52 1.63
CA THR A 70 11.59 -6.66 1.45
C THR A 70 11.56 -7.23 0.04
N VAL A 71 10.37 -7.42 -0.54
CA VAL A 71 10.21 -7.99 -1.89
C VAL A 71 10.71 -7.03 -2.96
N TRP A 72 10.65 -5.72 -2.73
CA TRP A 72 11.05 -4.72 -3.72
C TRP A 72 12.15 -3.75 -3.24
N PRO A 73 13.40 -4.21 -3.06
CA PRO A 73 14.47 -3.40 -2.46
C PRO A 73 14.77 -2.09 -3.20
N ARG A 74 14.69 -2.10 -4.54
CA ARG A 74 14.94 -0.91 -5.36
C ARG A 74 13.89 0.18 -5.12
N ILE A 75 12.69 -0.19 -4.66
CA ILE A 75 11.58 0.74 -4.42
C ILE A 75 11.64 1.34 -3.00
N CYS A 76 12.35 0.70 -2.06
CA CYS A 76 12.54 1.20 -0.69
C CYS A 76 13.08 2.62 -0.60
N LYS A 77 13.95 3.03 -1.55
CA LYS A 77 14.46 4.41 -1.65
C LYS A 77 13.32 5.43 -1.69
N TYR A 78 12.24 5.11 -2.41
CA TYR A 78 11.09 5.99 -2.61
C TYR A 78 10.06 5.89 -1.47
N MET A 79 9.97 4.76 -0.78
CA MET A 79 9.04 4.59 0.35
C MET A 79 9.49 5.35 1.62
N LYS A 80 10.80 5.53 1.80
CA LYS A 80 11.38 6.25 2.95
C LYS A 80 11.15 7.77 2.88
N SER A 81 11.09 8.36 1.69
CA SER A 81 10.83 9.80 1.52
C SER A 81 9.41 10.20 1.95
N VAL A 82 8.43 9.31 1.75
CA VAL A 82 7.02 9.55 2.15
C VAL A 82 6.80 9.46 3.66
N LYS A 83 7.61 8.69 4.41
CA LYS A 83 7.49 8.63 5.88
C LYS A 83 7.72 10.01 6.54
N LYS A 84 8.50 10.90 5.90
CA LYS A 84 8.82 12.24 6.43
C LYS A 84 7.64 13.23 6.37
N SER A 85 6.63 12.98 5.54
CA SER A 85 5.49 13.89 5.35
C SER A 85 4.19 13.44 6.02
N ARG A 86 4.19 12.33 6.78
CA ARG A 86 2.99 11.80 7.42
C ARG A 86 2.60 12.63 8.66
N SER A 87 1.50 13.38 8.55
CA SER A 87 0.77 13.92 9.70
C SER A 87 0.13 12.78 10.51
N PRO A 88 -0.07 12.91 11.84
CA PRO A 88 -0.67 11.86 12.64
C PRO A 88 -2.08 11.54 12.14
N VAL A 89 -2.40 10.26 11.94
CA VAL A 89 -3.76 9.80 11.65
C VAL A 89 -4.62 10.18 12.85
N ARG A 90 -5.55 11.14 12.64
CA ARG A 90 -6.51 11.55 13.66
C ARG A 90 -7.49 10.41 13.89
N ARG A 91 -7.26 9.58 14.92
CA ARG A 91 -8.30 8.71 15.46
C ARG A 91 -9.38 9.61 16.05
N LYS A 92 -10.50 9.76 15.34
CA LYS A 92 -11.71 10.31 15.94
C LYS A 92 -12.40 9.15 16.64
N THR A 93 -12.19 9.02 17.94
CA THR A 93 -13.06 8.22 18.80
C THR A 93 -14.48 8.76 18.63
N ALA A 94 -15.37 7.93 18.08
CA ALA A 94 -16.80 8.20 18.12
C ALA A 94 -17.24 8.05 19.59
N ARG A 95 -17.90 9.09 20.10
CA ARG A 95 -18.78 9.00 21.27
C ARG A 95 -20.19 8.81 20.78
#